data_AF-A0A2M7IDB8-F1
#
_entry.id   AF-A0A2M7IDB8-F1
#
_cell.length_a   1.000
_cell.length_b   1.000
_cell.length_c   1.000
_cell.angle_alpha   90.00
_cell.angle_beta   90.00
_cell.angle_gamma   90.00
#
_symmetry.space_group_name_H-M   'P 1'
#
loop_
_entity.id
_entity.type
_entity.pdbx_description
1 polymer ?
#
loop_
_entity_poly.entity_id
_entity_poly.type
_entity_poly.pdbx_seq_one_letter_code
_entity_poly.pdbx_strand_id
1 'polypeptide(L)'
;MIKEDIFANKLLALTTRKKPVNRDIFDTWFLLKKHWDVNWDMIEKRSLLKKDVFINKCIKTLENWPLRYILDGMGELLDNSTKDWAKKNLIKDTIFLLKARYEI
;
A
#
# COMPACT_ATOMS: atom_id res chain seq x y z
N MET A 1 -19.72 -2.53 2.50
CA MET A 1 -18.50 -1.72 2.75
C MET A 1 -18.46 -0.61 1.72
N ILE A 2 -18.26 0.63 2.15
CA ILE A 2 -18.02 1.76 1.23
C ILE A 2 -16.56 1.75 0.74
N LYS A 3 -16.27 2.46 -0.36
CA LYS A 3 -14.96 2.40 -1.04
C LYS A 3 -13.82 2.87 -0.13
N GLU A 4 -14.12 3.85 0.70
CA GLU A 4 -13.22 4.50 1.63
C GLU A 4 -12.77 3.54 2.73
N ASP A 5 -13.68 2.68 3.19
CA ASP A 5 -13.37 1.62 4.16
C ASP A 5 -12.51 0.53 3.54
N ILE A 6 -12.74 0.20 2.26
CA ILE A 6 -11.90 -0.78 1.55
C ILE A 6 -10.46 -0.28 1.54
N PHE A 7 -10.24 0.97 1.13
CA PHE A 7 -8.90 1.50 1.05
C PHE A 7 -8.25 1.65 2.43
N ALA A 8 -9.01 2.11 3.42
CA ALA A 8 -8.51 2.19 4.79
C ALA A 8 -8.09 0.82 5.36
N ASN A 9 -8.83 -0.26 5.07
CA ASN A 9 -8.45 -1.61 5.46
C ASN A 9 -7.17 -2.10 4.75
N LYS A 10 -6.95 -1.72 3.49
CA LYS A 10 -5.72 -2.06 2.77
C LYS A 10 -4.49 -1.38 3.35
N LEU A 11 -4.59 -0.09 3.67
CA LEU A 11 -3.53 0.66 4.34
C LEU A 11 -3.20 0.10 5.74
N LEU A 12 -4.21 -0.29 6.51
CA LEU A 12 -4.01 -0.99 7.78
C LEU A 12 -3.31 -2.33 7.57
N ALA A 13 -3.76 -3.14 6.61
CA ALA A 13 -3.14 -4.44 6.32
C ALA A 13 -1.65 -4.31 5.96
N LEU A 14 -1.29 -3.29 5.19
CA LEU A 14 0.10 -2.99 4.80
C LEU A 14 1.03 -2.83 6.01
N THR A 15 0.55 -2.25 7.12
CA THR A 15 1.39 -1.88 8.28
C THR A 15 1.20 -2.74 9.53
N THR A 16 0.16 -3.58 9.59
CA THR A 16 -0.22 -4.30 10.82
C THR A 16 -0.13 -5.82 10.72
N ARG A 17 0.03 -6.39 9.52
CA ARG A 17 0.13 -7.84 9.35
C ARG A 17 1.44 -8.38 9.91
N LYS A 18 1.34 -9.43 10.75
CA LYS A 18 2.50 -10.20 11.22
C LYS A 18 3.27 -10.88 10.08
N LYS A 19 2.56 -11.28 9.03
CA LYS A 19 3.11 -11.84 7.79
C LYS A 19 2.74 -10.89 6.65
N PRO A 20 3.67 -10.01 6.23
CA PRO A 20 3.42 -9.08 5.14
C PRO A 20 3.14 -9.83 3.84
N VAL A 21 2.20 -9.34 3.01
CA VAL A 21 1.80 -9.97 1.74
C VAL A 21 1.99 -8.96 0.62
N ASN A 22 2.75 -9.31 -0.42
CA ASN A 22 3.10 -8.38 -1.50
C ASN A 22 1.88 -7.79 -2.23
N ARG A 23 0.79 -8.57 -2.31
CA ARG A 23 -0.49 -8.12 -2.86
C ARG A 23 -1.01 -6.86 -2.17
N ASP A 24 -0.76 -6.66 -0.88
CA ASP A 24 -1.22 -5.46 -0.18
C ASP A 24 -0.55 -4.19 -0.73
N ILE A 25 0.71 -4.29 -1.20
CA ILE A 25 1.40 -3.19 -1.88
C ILE A 25 0.72 -2.90 -3.21
N PHE A 26 0.45 -3.95 -4.01
CA PHE A 26 -0.20 -3.80 -5.31
C PHE A 26 -1.60 -3.20 -5.19
N ASP A 27 -2.41 -3.70 -4.24
CA ASP A 27 -3.73 -3.17 -3.94
C ASP A 27 -3.63 -1.69 -3.49
N THR A 28 -2.65 -1.35 -2.65
CA THR A 28 -2.43 0.04 -2.19
C THR A 28 -2.07 0.96 -3.36
N TRP A 29 -1.10 0.56 -4.20
CA TRP A 29 -0.72 1.28 -5.41
C TRP A 29 -1.92 1.50 -6.34
N PHE A 30 -2.70 0.46 -6.56
CA PHE A 30 -3.85 0.51 -7.46
C PHE A 30 -4.90 1.51 -6.95
N LEU A 31 -5.23 1.46 -5.66
CA LEU A 31 -6.22 2.36 -5.05
C LEU A 31 -5.74 3.82 -5.01
N LEU A 32 -4.44 4.04 -4.76
CA LEU A 32 -3.82 5.36 -4.88
C LEU A 32 -3.92 5.90 -6.30
N LYS A 33 -3.55 5.09 -7.30
CA LYS A 33 -3.62 5.46 -8.73
C LYS A 33 -5.05 5.73 -9.21
N LYS A 34 -6.05 5.13 -8.56
CA LYS A 34 -7.48 5.38 -8.82
C LYS A 34 -8.05 6.55 -8.03
N HIS A 35 -7.24 7.26 -7.23
CA HIS A 35 -7.65 8.40 -6.40
C HIS A 35 -8.81 8.06 -5.44
N TRP A 36 -8.89 6.82 -4.95
CA TRP A 36 -9.93 6.45 -3.99
C TRP A 36 -9.75 7.18 -2.67
N ASP A 37 -10.81 7.72 -2.09
CA ASP A 37 -10.75 8.32 -0.77
C ASP A 37 -10.51 7.30 0.34
N VAL A 38 -10.05 7.78 1.50
CA VAL A 38 -9.69 6.96 2.65
C VAL A 38 -10.53 7.37 3.84
N ASN A 39 -11.13 6.39 4.51
CA ASN A 39 -11.73 6.61 5.82
C ASN A 39 -10.63 6.72 6.89
N TRP A 40 -10.16 7.94 7.14
CA TRP A 40 -9.10 8.21 8.12
C TRP A 40 -9.52 7.91 9.56
N ASP A 41 -10.77 8.19 9.92
CA ASP A 41 -11.29 7.89 11.26
C ASP A 41 -11.14 6.40 11.60
N MET A 42 -11.37 5.52 10.63
CA MET A 42 -11.18 4.08 10.82
C MET A 42 -9.72 3.71 11.03
N ILE A 43 -8.80 4.35 10.30
CA ILE A 43 -7.35 4.13 10.46
C ILE A 43 -6.90 4.61 11.84
N GLU A 44 -7.27 5.83 12.24
CA GLU A 44 -6.85 6.39 13.52
C GLU A 44 -7.37 5.56 14.70
N LYS A 45 -8.65 5.14 14.65
CA LYS A 45 -9.24 4.28 15.69
C LYS A 45 -8.56 2.92 15.83
N ARG A 46 -8.09 2.32 14.74
CA ARG A 46 -7.53 0.96 14.75
C ARG A 46 -6.01 0.94 14.94
N SER A 47 -5.31 1.92 14.39
CA SER A 47 -3.86 2.01 14.48
C SER A 47 -3.40 2.79 15.72
N LEU A 48 -4.28 3.60 16.30
CA LEU A 48 -3.98 4.59 17.34
C LEU A 48 -2.94 5.63 16.91
N LEU A 49 -2.78 5.84 15.60
CA LEU A 49 -1.87 6.81 15.01
C LEU A 49 -2.65 7.89 14.27
N LYS A 50 -2.15 9.13 14.35
CA LYS A 50 -2.64 10.23 13.51
C LYS A 50 -2.27 10.01 12.05
N LYS A 51 -3.07 10.59 11.15
CA LYS A 51 -2.91 10.46 9.69
C LYS A 51 -1.47 10.62 9.21
N ASP A 52 -0.80 11.70 9.56
CA ASP A 52 0.58 12.03 9.18
C ASP A 52 1.58 10.97 9.66
N VAL A 53 1.48 10.56 10.92
CA VAL A 53 2.32 9.51 11.51
C VAL A 53 2.08 8.18 10.82
N PHE A 54 0.82 7.87 10.51
CA PHE A 54 0.43 6.64 9.85
C PHE A 54 0.95 6.57 8.40
N ILE A 55 0.85 7.66 7.63
CA ILE A 55 1.43 7.71 6.27
C ILE A 55 2.94 7.50 6.31
N ASN A 56 3.64 8.17 7.22
CA ASN A 56 5.08 7.97 7.41
C ASN A 56 5.41 6.52 7.76
N LYS A 57 4.56 5.86 8.56
CA LYS A 57 4.69 4.42 8.84
C LYS A 57 4.52 3.59 7.57
N CYS A 58 3.52 3.85 6.73
CA CYS A 58 3.35 3.16 5.44
C CYS A 58 4.60 3.30 4.56
N ILE A 59 5.14 4.52 4.44
CA ILE A 59 6.34 4.79 3.63
C ILE A 59 7.53 3.99 4.17
N LYS A 60 7.81 4.07 5.47
CA LYS A 60 8.90 3.30 6.09
C LYS A 60 8.73 1.80 5.94
N THR A 61 7.50 1.29 6.01
CA THR A 61 7.21 -0.13 5.77
C THR A 61 7.56 -0.53 4.34
N LEU A 62 7.25 0.31 3.35
CA LEU A 62 7.57 0.06 1.94
C LEU A 62 9.07 0.18 1.65
N GLU A 63 9.76 1.15 2.24
CA GLU A 63 11.21 1.35 2.09
C GLU A 63 12.02 0.14 2.59
N ASN A 64 11.55 -0.50 3.66
CA ASN A 64 12.20 -1.68 4.24
C ASN A 64 11.68 -3.01 3.66
N TRP A 65 10.85 -2.97 2.62
CA TRP A 65 10.22 -4.18 2.09
C TRP A 65 11.20 -5.02 1.25
N PRO A 66 11.28 -6.34 1.48
CA PRO A 66 12.20 -7.20 0.73
C PRO A 66 11.77 -7.37 -0.73
N LEU A 67 12.66 -6.99 -1.66
CA LEU A 67 12.38 -7.06 -3.12
C LEU A 67 12.42 -8.47 -3.71
N ARG A 68 13.18 -9.39 -3.09
CA ARG A 68 13.50 -10.72 -3.65
C ARG A 68 12.25 -11.56 -3.97
N TYR A 69 11.14 -11.28 -3.29
CA TYR A 69 9.91 -12.07 -3.36
C TYR A 69 8.69 -11.22 -3.71
N ILE A 70 8.86 -10.06 -4.37
CA ILE A 70 7.79 -9.07 -4.58
C ILE A 70 6.59 -9.59 -5.40
N LEU A 71 6.74 -10.70 -6.14
CA LEU A 71 5.65 -11.32 -6.89
C LEU A 71 4.99 -12.51 -6.17
N ASP A 72 5.53 -12.95 -5.03
CA ASP A 72 5.03 -14.12 -4.33
C ASP A 72 3.55 -13.91 -3.95
N GLY A 73 2.71 -14.88 -4.31
CA GLY A 73 1.27 -14.85 -4.07
C GLY A 73 0.45 -13.98 -5.04
N MET A 74 1.07 -13.33 -6.04
CA MET A 74 0.36 -12.53 -7.04
C MET A 74 0.87 -12.69 -8.47
N GLY A 75 2.07 -13.24 -8.68
CA GLY A 75 2.67 -13.39 -10.01
C GLY A 75 1.75 -14.11 -11.00
N GLU A 76 1.10 -15.20 -10.60
CA GLU A 76 0.22 -15.97 -11.50
C GLU A 76 -0.98 -15.18 -12.03
N LEU A 77 -1.39 -14.11 -11.32
CA LEU A 77 -2.51 -13.26 -11.68
C LEU A 77 -2.12 -12.10 -12.61
N LEU A 78 -0.82 -11.93 -12.88
CA LEU A 78 -0.27 -10.82 -13.65
C LEU A 78 0.26 -11.28 -15.01
N ASP A 79 0.03 -10.47 -16.04
CA ASP A 79 0.72 -10.63 -17.31
C ASP A 79 2.24 -10.32 -17.17
N ASN A 80 3.02 -10.72 -18.17
CA ASN A 80 4.48 -10.58 -18.12
C ASN A 80 4.92 -9.11 -18.03
N SER A 81 4.23 -8.19 -18.70
CA SER A 81 4.57 -6.76 -18.67
C SER A 81 4.36 -6.16 -17.27
N THR A 82 3.27 -6.54 -16.61
CA THR A 82 2.91 -6.07 -15.27
C THR A 82 3.84 -6.67 -14.22
N LYS A 83 4.27 -7.93 -14.39
CA LYS A 83 5.31 -8.54 -13.55
C LYS A 83 6.62 -7.78 -13.63
N ASP A 84 7.07 -7.46 -14.83
CA ASP A 84 8.34 -6.77 -15.05
C ASP A 84 8.32 -5.34 -14.52
N TRP A 85 7.20 -4.65 -14.69
CA TRP A 85 6.99 -3.34 -14.08
C TRP A 85 6.96 -3.46 -12.54
N ALA A 86 6.21 -4.42 -11.98
CA ALA A 86 6.03 -4.52 -10.53
C ALA A 86 7.37 -4.78 -9.81
N LYS A 87 8.23 -5.64 -10.37
CA LYS A 87 9.57 -5.90 -9.85
C LYS A 87 10.44 -4.65 -9.75
N LYS A 88 10.28 -3.71 -10.68
CA LYS A 88 11.16 -2.53 -10.80
C LYS A 88 10.60 -1.30 -10.09
N ASN A 89 9.27 -1.14 -10.10
CA ASN A 89 8.62 0.13 -9.83
C ASN A 89 7.56 0.08 -8.72
N LEU A 90 6.96 -1.08 -8.41
CA LEU A 90 5.78 -1.12 -7.55
C LEU A 90 5.97 -0.37 -6.22
N ILE A 91 7.04 -0.64 -5.49
CA ILE A 91 7.33 0.03 -4.22
C ILE A 91 7.64 1.52 -4.43
N LYS A 92 8.47 1.86 -5.43
CA LYS A 92 8.86 3.25 -5.72
C LYS A 92 7.64 4.11 -6.06
N ASP A 93 6.80 3.60 -6.95
CA ASP A 93 5.59 4.29 -7.40
C ASP A 93 4.57 4.40 -6.26
N THR A 94 4.44 3.36 -5.41
CA THR A 94 3.56 3.44 -4.22
C THR A 94 4.02 4.53 -3.25
N ILE A 95 5.31 4.58 -2.94
CA ILE A 95 5.88 5.62 -2.07
C ILE A 95 5.68 7.01 -2.68
N PHE A 96 5.96 7.16 -3.98
CA PHE A 96 5.76 8.42 -4.69
C PHE A 96 4.30 8.89 -4.61
N LEU A 97 3.33 8.00 -4.87
CA LEU A 97 1.91 8.33 -4.80
C LEU A 97 1.45 8.68 -3.37
N LEU A 98 1.99 8.02 -2.35
CA LEU A 98 1.71 8.38 -0.95
C LEU A 98 2.20 9.80 -0.63
N LYS A 99 3.46 10.10 -0.99
CA LYS A 99 4.07 11.42 -0.79
C LYS A 99 3.32 12.52 -1.53
N ALA A 100 3.05 12.32 -2.82
CA ALA A 100 2.34 13.27 -3.65
C ALA A 100 0.92 13.56 -3.16
N ARG A 101 0.20 12.53 -2.69
CA ARG A 101 -1.19 12.69 -2.24
C ARG A 101 -1.33 13.38 -0.88
N TYR A 102 -0.35 13.19 0.00
CA TYR A 102 -0.42 13.68 1.38
C TYR A 102 0.58 14.80 1.67
N GLU A 103 1.22 15.34 0.64
CA GLU A 103 2.12 16.50 0.70
C GLU A 103 3.29 16.31 1.68
N ILE A 104 3.99 15.18 1.56
CA ILE A 104 5.14 14.78 2.40
C ILE A 104 6.42 14.63 1.56
#